data_AF-A0AAW7LY89-F1
#
_entry.id   AF-A0AAW7LY89-F1
#
_cell.length_a   1.000
_cell.length_b   1.000
_cell.length_c   1.000
_cell.angle_alpha   90.00
_cell.angle_beta   90.00
_cell.angle_gamma   90.00
#
_symmetry.space_group_name_H-M   'P 1'
#
loop_
_entity.id
_entity.type
_entity.pdbx_description
1 polymer ?
#
loop_
_entity_poly.entity_id
_entity_poly.type
_entity_poly.pdbx_seq_one_letter_code
_entity_poly.pdbx_strand_id
1 'polypeptide(L)' 'MNAVDAVVTRVLDVRPYRHFWIVEVEVLSWGRYSSTTIIRDTEKDARQVKPGDTVTV' A
#
# COMPACT_ATOMS: atom_id res chain seq x y z
N MET A 1 1.89 11.32 16.42
CA MET A 1 1.35 10.72 15.18
C MET A 1 0.65 9.44 15.59
N ASN A 2 -0.63 9.29 15.25
CA ASN A 2 -1.38 8.08 15.54
C ASN A 2 -1.21 7.15 14.33
N ALA A 3 -0.47 6.07 14.52
CA ALA A 3 -0.37 5.00 13.54
C ALA A 3 -1.71 4.26 13.50
N VAL A 4 -2.25 4.06 12.30
CA VAL A 4 -3.48 3.29 12.10
C VAL A 4 -3.16 2.07 11.26
N ASP A 5 -3.45 0.90 11.79
CA ASP A 5 -3.38 -0.33 11.02
C ASP A 5 -4.57 -0.41 10.06
N ALA A 6 -4.27 -0.70 8.81
CA ALA A 6 -5.24 -0.83 7.73
C ALA A 6 -4.91 -2.08 6.90
N VAL A 7 -5.94 -2.76 6.41
CA VAL A 7 -5.78 -3.95 5.58
C VAL A 7 -5.91 -3.56 4.12
N VAL A 8 -4.95 -3.94 3.28
CA VAL A 8 -5.02 -3.74 1.83
C VAL A 8 -6.19 -4.56 1.28
N THR A 9 -7.15 -3.90 0.65
CA THR A 9 -8.30 -4.54 -0.01
C THR A 9 -8.04 -4.73 -1.49
N ARG A 10 -7.30 -3.80 -2.11
CA ARG A 10 -6.99 -3.84 -3.53
C ARG A 10 -5.72 -3.07 -3.85
N VAL A 11 -4.92 -3.60 -4.78
CA VAL A 11 -3.83 -2.86 -5.42
C VAL A 11 -4.39 -2.11 -6.63
N LEU A 12 -4.21 -0.79 -6.65
CA LEU A 12 -4.74 0.10 -7.69
C LEU A 12 -3.71 0.34 -8.80
N ASP A 13 -2.45 0.57 -8.42
CA ASP A 13 -1.36 0.81 -9.36
C ASP A 13 -0.01 0.37 -8.77
N VAL A 14 0.90 -0.06 -9.64
CA VAL A 14 2.29 -0.39 -9.30
C VAL A 14 3.18 0.22 -10.37
N ARG A 15 3.89 1.29 -10.02
CA ARG A 15 4.71 2.03 -10.98
C ARG A 15 6.11 2.36 -10.43
N PRO A 16 7.15 2.33 -11.29
CA PRO A 16 8.45 2.84 -10.92
C PRO A 16 8.41 4.37 -10.81
N TYR A 17 9.10 4.92 -9.82
CA TYR A 17 9.29 6.36 -9.66
C TYR A 17 10.71 6.67 -9.18
N ARG A 18 11.54 7.19 -10.11
CA ARG A 18 12.96 7.46 -9.89
C ARG A 18 13.70 6.20 -9.41
N HIS A 19 14.12 6.17 -8.14
CA HIS A 19 14.91 5.11 -7.53
C HIS A 19 14.08 4.23 -6.57
N PHE A 20 12.76 4.40 -6.56
CA PHE A 20 11.83 3.59 -5.77
C PHE A 20 10.58 3.25 -6.58
N TRP A 21 9.69 2.48 -5.99
CA TRP A 21 8.42 2.05 -6.54
C TRP A 21 7.29 2.61 -5.70
N ILE A 22 6.26 3.10 -6.38
CA ILE A 22 5.02 3.58 -5.81
C ILE A 22 3.98 2.49 -6.02
N VAL A 23 3.38 2.05 -4.92
CA VAL A 23 2.22 1.15 -4.94
C VAL A 23 1.04 1.91 -4.37
N GLU A 24 0.06 2.21 -5.22
CA GLU A 24 -1.21 2.77 -4.78
C GLU A 24 -2.14 1.63 -4.39
N VAL A 25 -2.68 1.70 -3.17
CA VAL A 25 -3.57 0.68 -2.63
C VAL A 25 -4.83 1.30 -2.07
N GLU A 26 -5.93 0.56 -2.15
CA GLU A 26 -7.09 0.77 -1.31
C GLU A 26 -6.91 -0.04 -0.02
N VAL A 27 -7.19 0.58 1.11
CA VAL A 27 -7.11 0.00 2.44
C VAL A 27 -8.43 0.16 3.19
N LEU A 28 -8.75 -0.82 4.02
CA LEU A 28 -9.87 -0.80 4.95
C LEU A 28 -9.34 -0.63 6.36
N SER A 29 -9.77 0.41 7.06
CA SER A 29 -9.55 0.58 8.50
C SER A 29 -10.81 1.06 9.18
N TRP A 30 -11.14 0.47 10.33
CA TRP A 30 -12.34 0.77 11.12
C TRP A 30 -13.64 0.86 10.30
N GLY A 31 -13.81 -0.04 9.33
CA GLY A 31 -14.98 -0.10 8.46
C GLY A 31 -15.05 0.98 7.37
N ARG A 32 -13.98 1.77 7.19
CA ARG A 32 -13.88 2.79 6.13
C ARG A 32 -12.78 2.46 5.14
N TYR A 33 -13.09 2.66 3.86
CA TYR A 33 -12.13 2.55 2.78
C TYR A 33 -11.39 3.88 2.60
N SER A 34 -10.09 3.80 2.31
CA SER A 34 -9.26 4.93 1.91
C SER A 34 -8.22 4.45 0.91
N SER A 35 -7.73 5.35 0.06
CA SER A 35 -6.52 5.10 -0.72
C SER A 35 -5.28 5.53 0.07
N THR A 36 -4.16 4.83 -0.11
CA THR A 36 -2.86 5.22 0.41
C THR A 36 -1.73 4.78 -0.53
N THR A 37 -0.55 5.34 -0.32
CA THR A 37 0.65 5.06 -1.10
C THR A 37 1.68 4.33 -0.26
N ILE A 38 2.15 3.19 -0.75
CA ILE A 38 3.25 2.43 -0.17
C ILE A 38 4.49 2.64 -1.05
N ILE A 39 5.62 2.97 -0.41
CA ILE A 39 6.91 3.13 -1.07
C ILE A 39 7.74 1.86 -0.86
N ARG A 40 8.33 1.33 -1.93
CA ARG A 40 9.25 0.19 -1.90
C ARG A 40 10.51 0.48 -2.71
N ASP A 41 11.65 0.00 -2.25
CA ASP A 41 12.93 0.27 -2.92
C ASP A 41 13.12 -0.58 -4.18
N THR A 42 12.52 -1.78 -4.21
CA THR A 42 12.68 -2.72 -5.32
C THR A 42 11.35 -3.07 -5.98
N GLU A 43 11.41 -3.40 -7.27
CA GLU A 43 10.23 -3.90 -8.01
C GLU A 43 9.67 -5.16 -7.38
N LYS A 44 10.57 -6.04 -6.92
CA LYS A 44 10.20 -7.31 -6.30
C LYS A 44 9.34 -7.08 -5.04
N ASP A 45 9.69 -6.10 -4.22
CA ASP A 45 8.93 -5.80 -3.00
C ASP A 45 7.63 -5.06 -3.32
N ALA A 46 7.64 -4.19 -4.34
CA ALA A 46 6.44 -3.50 -4.83
C ALA A 46 5.37 -4.50 -5.33
N ARG A 47 5.79 -5.52 -6.08
CA ARG A 47 4.90 -6.57 -6.61
C ARG A 47 4.47 -7.62 -5.58
N GLN A 48 5.11 -7.67 -4.41
CA GLN A 48 4.69 -8.56 -3.33
C GLN A 48 3.49 -8.03 -2.55
N VAL A 49 3.21 -6.72 -2.62
CA VAL A 49 2.04 -6.11 -2.00
C VAL A 49 0.77 -6.71 -2.61
N LYS A 50 -0.11 -7.20 -1.76
CA LYS A 50 -1.33 -7.89 -2.18
C LYS A 50 -2.49 -7.62 -1.23
N PRO A 51 -3.74 -7.84 -1.68
CA PRO A 51 -4.89 -7.84 -0.79
C PRO A 51 -4.69 -8.79 0.40
N GLY A 52 -5.08 -8.34 1.58
CA GLY A 52 -4.91 -9.04 2.86
C GLY A 52 -3.65 -8.66 3.63
N ASP A 53 -2.71 -7.92 3.03
CA ASP A 53 -1.56 -7.39 3.76
C ASP A 53 -2.00 -6.29 4.74
N THR A 54 -1.41 -6.27 5.93
CA THR A 54 -1.60 -5.17 6.89
C THR A 54 -0.52 -4.13 6.67
N VAL A 55 -0.95 -2.87 6.58
CA VAL A 55 -0.05 -1.72 6.52
C VAL A 55 -0.38 -0.74 7.63
N THR A 56 0.64 -0.06 8.13
CA THR A 56 0.51 0.99 9.12
C THR A 56 0.64 2.33 8.41
N VAL A 57 -0.41 3.15 8.53
CA VAL A 57 -0.53 4.49 7.90
C VAL A 57 -0.37 5.57 8.95
#